data_AF-A0A1X3FWE5-F1
#
_entry.id   AF-A0A1X3FWE5-F1
#
_cell.length_a   1.000
_cell.length_b   1.000
_cell.length_c   1.000
_cell.angle_alpha   90.00
_cell.angle_beta   90.00
_cell.angle_gamma   90.00
#
_symmetry.space_group_name_H-M   'P 1'
#
loop_
_entity.id
_entity.type
_entity.pdbx_description
1 polymer ?
#
loop_
_entity_poly.entity_id
_entity_poly.type
_entity_poly.pdbx_seq_one_letter_code
_entity_poly.pdbx_strand_id
1 'polypeptide(L)'
;MDLFSFVECAKETRSLKALFDLLVSCSSEQGFSQVAYGSLTDTGPARLPEYLRAAVTVNFPSDWCERYSERGYNAIDPVVRRTTMLSTPFLWDRLADQHQLQPGETRVLSEAREAGLKHGVTVPLFGPFGRLSVVSFASSFDDADPEHRLSHLNALAWQFHHALAEIAPLSEGRCQIQVALSEREKDCLRWVEQGKSSWEIGVILKVSENTVNFHLKNAMRKLETNSRTHCVVKAIRLGLI
;
A
#
# COMPACT_ATOMS: atom_id res chain seq x y z
N MET A 1 25.36 2.06 10.57
CA MET A 1 25.25 2.65 9.23
C MET A 1 24.32 3.86 9.32
N ASP A 2 24.79 5.03 8.92
CA ASP A 2 23.92 6.22 8.88
C ASP A 2 22.95 6.17 7.68
N LEU A 3 21.95 7.06 7.68
CA LEU A 3 20.92 7.11 6.63
C LEU A 3 21.53 7.35 5.24
N PHE A 4 22.59 8.14 5.15
CA PHE A 4 23.25 8.45 3.88
C PHE A 4 23.89 7.19 3.28
N SER A 5 24.63 6.45 4.09
CA SER A 5 25.25 5.17 3.69
C SER A 5 24.17 4.16 3.26
N PHE A 6 23.04 4.11 3.98
CA PHE A 6 21.91 3.26 3.58
C PHE A 6 21.39 3.62 2.19
N VAL A 7 21.20 4.90 1.89
CA VAL A 7 20.72 5.38 0.59
C VAL A 7 21.66 4.92 -0.54
N GLU A 8 22.97 5.09 -0.37
CA GLU A 8 23.95 4.70 -1.40
C GLU A 8 24.00 3.18 -1.58
N CYS A 9 24.08 2.41 -0.49
CA CYS A 9 24.06 0.95 -0.57
C CYS A 9 22.76 0.39 -1.16
N ALA A 10 21.62 1.02 -0.85
CA ALA A 10 20.32 0.62 -1.39
C ALA A 10 20.22 0.80 -2.90
N LYS A 11 20.83 1.86 -3.46
CA LYS A 11 20.88 2.12 -4.92
C LYS A 11 21.78 1.14 -5.67
N GLU A 12 22.91 0.78 -5.07
CA GLU A 12 23.86 -0.14 -5.68
C GLU A 12 23.36 -1.59 -5.69
N THR A 13 22.50 -1.93 -4.72
CA THR A 13 21.96 -3.27 -4.57
C THR A 13 21.00 -3.62 -5.71
N ARG A 14 21.16 -4.82 -6.28
CA ARG A 14 20.26 -5.38 -7.32
C ARG A 14 19.50 -6.62 -6.87
N SER A 15 19.59 -6.98 -5.59
CA SER A 15 18.92 -8.14 -5.00
C SER A 15 17.90 -7.70 -3.96
N LEU A 16 16.65 -8.16 -4.09
CA LEU A 16 15.58 -7.88 -3.13
C LEU A 16 15.92 -8.37 -1.72
N LYS A 17 16.54 -9.56 -1.63
CA LYS A 17 16.97 -10.13 -0.35
C LYS A 17 18.05 -9.25 0.30
N ALA A 18 19.07 -8.87 -0.45
CA ALA A 18 20.15 -8.03 0.08
C ALA A 18 19.64 -6.65 0.50
N LEU A 19 18.71 -6.06 -0.25
CA LEU A 19 18.08 -4.78 0.10
C LEU A 19 17.27 -4.89 1.39
N PHE A 20 16.54 -5.99 1.59
CA PHE A 20 15.79 -6.24 2.82
C PHE A 20 16.72 -6.50 4.01
N ASP A 21 17.76 -7.32 3.83
CA ASP A 21 18.77 -7.58 4.87
C ASP A 21 19.48 -6.28 5.29
N LEU A 22 19.74 -5.36 4.33
CA LEU A 22 20.27 -4.03 4.60
C LEU A 22 19.31 -3.20 5.45
N LEU A 23 18.01 -3.18 5.13
CA LEU A 23 16.99 -2.48 5.92
C LEU A 23 16.92 -3.04 7.35
N VAL A 24 16.93 -4.36 7.50
CA VAL A 24 16.95 -5.05 8.80
C VAL A 24 18.19 -4.65 9.59
N SER A 25 19.36 -4.63 8.97
CA SER A 25 20.62 -4.24 9.62
C SER A 25 20.56 -2.80 10.16
N CYS A 26 20.15 -1.84 9.32
CA CYS A 26 20.07 -0.44 9.73
C CYS A 26 19.01 -0.17 10.81
N SER A 27 17.84 -0.81 10.71
CA SER A 27 16.79 -0.68 11.73
C SER A 27 17.16 -1.38 13.05
N SER A 28 17.92 -2.49 12.99
CA SER A 28 18.44 -3.18 14.17
C SER A 28 19.36 -2.28 15.00
N GLU A 29 20.22 -1.48 14.36
CA GLU A 29 21.06 -0.50 15.07
C GLU A 29 20.25 0.57 15.83
N GLN A 30 19.01 0.80 15.41
CA GLN A 30 18.07 1.69 16.10
C GLN A 30 17.23 0.98 17.17
N GLY A 31 17.45 -0.31 17.40
CA GLY A 31 16.71 -1.14 18.35
C GLY A 31 15.49 -1.87 17.75
N PHE A 32 15.31 -1.83 16.42
CA PHE A 32 14.16 -2.43 15.73
C PHE A 32 14.62 -3.50 14.75
N SER A 33 14.91 -4.70 15.27
CA SER A 33 15.45 -5.81 14.46
C SER A 33 14.39 -6.62 13.72
N GLN A 34 13.13 -6.47 14.08
CA GLN A 34 12.01 -7.19 13.49
C GLN A 34 11.36 -6.28 12.45
N VAL A 35 11.35 -6.70 11.19
CA VAL A 35 10.88 -5.94 10.03
C VAL A 35 9.96 -6.80 9.19
N ALA A 36 8.85 -6.21 8.75
CA ALA A 36 7.96 -6.77 7.74
C ALA A 36 7.68 -5.70 6.69
N TYR A 37 7.79 -6.04 5.42
CA TYR A 37 7.38 -5.16 4.33
C TYR A 37 6.36 -5.86 3.45
N GLY A 38 5.23 -5.24 3.07
CA GLY A 38 4.63 -5.59 1.79
C GLY A 38 3.29 -4.96 1.45
N SER A 39 2.62 -5.51 0.44
CA SER A 39 1.56 -4.81 -0.30
C SER A 39 0.16 -5.12 0.21
N LEU A 40 -0.65 -4.07 0.42
CA LEU A 40 -2.04 -4.18 0.85
C LEU A 40 -3.04 -4.13 -0.30
N THR A 41 -2.66 -3.59 -1.45
CA THR A 41 -3.56 -3.31 -2.59
C THR A 41 -3.23 -4.12 -3.86
N ASP A 42 -2.24 -5.01 -3.85
CA ASP A 42 -2.00 -5.90 -5.00
C ASP A 42 -3.06 -7.01 -5.07
N THR A 43 -4.26 -6.62 -5.50
CA THR A 43 -5.36 -7.52 -5.83
C THR A 43 -5.17 -8.07 -7.24
N GLY A 44 -4.21 -8.97 -7.40
CA GLY A 44 -4.15 -9.86 -8.57
C GLY A 44 -5.12 -11.01 -8.51
N PRO A 45 -5.56 -11.53 -9.67
CA PRO A 45 -6.20 -12.84 -9.68
C PRO A 45 -5.22 -13.84 -9.06
N ALA A 46 -5.67 -14.48 -7.99
CA ALA A 46 -4.93 -15.49 -7.27
C ALA A 46 -4.62 -16.68 -8.18
N ARG A 47 -3.42 -16.72 -8.75
CA ARG A 47 -2.93 -17.83 -9.57
C ARG A 47 -1.46 -18.16 -9.31
N LEU A 48 -1.00 -18.03 -8.08
CA LEU A 48 0.19 -18.73 -7.62
C LEU A 48 -0.12 -19.39 -6.27
N PRO A 49 -0.23 -20.73 -6.22
CA PRO A 49 -0.22 -21.46 -4.98
C PRO A 49 1.22 -21.53 -4.47
N GLU A 50 1.48 -20.96 -3.28
CA GLU A 50 2.36 -21.49 -2.20
C GLU A 50 3.01 -20.43 -1.30
N TYR A 51 2.87 -19.13 -1.56
CA TYR A 51 3.21 -18.13 -0.56
C TYR A 51 2.05 -17.15 -0.42
N LEU A 52 1.57 -17.05 0.81
CA LEU A 52 0.37 -16.33 1.25
C LEU A 52 0.14 -15.05 0.43
N ARG A 53 -1.10 -14.85 -0.04
CA ARG A 53 -1.54 -13.60 -0.68
C ARG A 53 -1.08 -12.43 0.19
N ALA A 54 -0.18 -11.59 -0.35
CA ALA A 54 0.61 -10.57 0.35
C ALA A 54 1.84 -11.09 1.15
N ALA A 55 2.69 -11.93 0.57
CA ALA A 55 4.08 -12.11 1.02
C ALA A 55 4.95 -11.11 0.27
N VAL A 56 5.34 -9.94 0.78
CA VAL A 56 5.83 -9.54 2.11
C VAL A 56 7.13 -10.24 2.49
N THR A 57 8.26 -9.54 2.41
CA THR A 57 9.50 -10.01 3.06
C THR A 57 9.38 -9.67 4.55
N VAL A 58 9.59 -10.66 5.40
CA VAL A 58 9.44 -10.54 6.86
C VAL A 58 10.52 -11.36 7.56
N ASN A 59 11.02 -10.87 8.69
CA ASN A 59 11.92 -11.61 9.58
C ASN A 59 11.38 -11.76 11.01
N PHE A 60 10.08 -11.52 11.22
CA PHE A 60 9.39 -11.77 12.48
C PHE A 60 9.58 -13.23 12.94
N PRO A 61 9.43 -13.51 14.26
CA PRO A 61 9.51 -14.87 14.79
C PRO A 61 8.62 -15.84 13.99
N SER A 62 9.16 -17.01 13.67
CA SER A 62 8.48 -17.96 12.78
C SER A 62 7.18 -18.50 13.39
N ASP A 63 7.18 -18.75 14.69
CA ASP A 63 6.02 -19.17 15.46
C ASP A 63 4.89 -18.13 15.45
N TRP A 64 5.25 -16.84 15.45
CA TRP A 64 4.29 -15.76 15.26
C TRP A 64 3.72 -15.75 13.84
N CYS A 65 4.57 -15.88 12.81
CA CYS A 65 4.14 -15.90 11.42
C CYS A 65 3.16 -17.05 11.12
N GLU A 66 3.45 -18.24 11.65
CA GLU A 66 2.58 -19.41 11.55
C GLU A 66 1.23 -19.14 12.22
N ARG A 67 1.24 -18.71 13.48
CA ARG A 67 0.02 -18.38 14.24
C ARG A 67 -0.83 -17.31 13.56
N TYR A 68 -0.18 -16.26 13.06
CA TYR A 68 -0.85 -15.14 12.36
C TYR A 68 -1.60 -15.64 11.12
N SER A 69 -0.97 -16.57 10.38
CA SER A 69 -1.53 -17.17 9.17
C SER A 69 -2.67 -18.15 9.49
N GLU A 70 -2.46 -19.07 10.43
CA GLU A 70 -3.46 -20.07 10.84
C GLU A 70 -4.75 -19.44 11.36
N ARG A 71 -4.63 -18.33 12.10
CA ARG A 71 -5.77 -17.64 12.70
C ARG A 71 -6.38 -16.55 11.80
N GLY A 72 -5.85 -16.35 10.59
CA GLY A 72 -6.36 -15.36 9.65
C GLY A 72 -6.30 -13.93 10.18
N TYR A 73 -5.23 -13.59 10.92
CA TYR A 73 -5.11 -12.29 11.57
C TYR A 73 -5.04 -11.12 10.58
N ASN A 74 -4.64 -11.36 9.34
CA ASN A 74 -4.65 -10.35 8.27
C ASN A 74 -6.01 -9.62 8.11
N ALA A 75 -7.14 -10.27 8.41
CA ALA A 75 -8.47 -9.69 8.27
C ALA A 75 -8.86 -8.77 9.45
N ILE A 76 -8.27 -9.01 10.62
CA ILE A 76 -8.63 -8.35 11.89
C ILE A 76 -7.47 -7.57 12.49
N ASP A 77 -6.29 -7.59 11.89
CA ASP A 77 -5.11 -6.88 12.37
C ASP A 77 -5.37 -5.37 12.32
N PRO A 78 -5.35 -4.68 13.48
CA PRO A 78 -5.60 -3.26 13.52
C PRO A 78 -4.53 -2.45 12.79
N VAL A 79 -3.26 -2.90 12.76
CA VAL A 79 -2.18 -2.24 12.04
C VAL A 79 -2.48 -2.21 10.54
N VAL A 80 -2.85 -3.36 9.97
CA VAL A 80 -3.23 -3.48 8.55
C VAL A 80 -4.45 -2.62 8.24
N ARG A 81 -5.51 -2.73 9.06
CA ARG A 81 -6.76 -1.98 8.84
C ARG A 81 -6.55 -0.47 8.91
N ARG A 82 -5.82 0.02 9.91
CA ARG A 82 -5.60 1.46 10.11
C ARG A 82 -4.64 2.04 9.08
N THR A 83 -3.69 1.27 8.56
CA THR A 83 -2.78 1.76 7.51
C THR A 83 -3.55 2.33 6.31
N THR A 84 -4.63 1.67 5.87
CA THR A 84 -5.45 2.16 4.75
C THR A 84 -6.12 3.53 4.99
N MET A 85 -6.17 3.98 6.24
CA MET A 85 -6.83 5.21 6.68
C MET A 85 -5.84 6.28 7.15
N LEU A 86 -4.55 5.96 7.26
CA LEU A 86 -3.51 6.85 7.80
C LEU A 86 -2.49 7.20 6.72
N SER A 87 -2.13 8.48 6.62
CA SER A 87 -1.13 8.98 5.65
C SER A 87 0.28 9.12 6.24
N THR A 88 0.44 8.91 7.54
CA THR A 88 1.70 9.10 8.28
C THR A 88 2.07 7.85 9.08
N PRO A 89 3.37 7.67 9.43
CA PRO A 89 3.79 6.63 10.35
C PRO A 89 3.02 6.69 11.67
N PHE A 90 2.75 5.53 12.26
CA PHE A 90 2.06 5.43 13.54
C PHE A 90 2.67 4.35 14.43
N LEU A 91 2.49 4.54 15.74
CA LEU A 91 2.99 3.64 16.79
C LEU A 91 1.91 2.62 17.14
N TRP A 92 2.30 1.37 17.35
CA TRP A 92 1.37 0.31 17.77
C TRP A 92 0.81 0.57 19.18
N ASP A 93 1.63 1.12 20.07
CA ASP A 93 1.20 1.45 21.44
C ASP A 93 0.12 2.53 21.44
N ARG A 94 0.31 3.60 20.63
CA ARG A 94 -0.71 4.64 20.46
C ARG A 94 -1.99 4.10 19.86
N LEU A 95 -1.89 3.11 18.97
CA LEU A 95 -3.06 2.46 18.40
C LEU A 95 -3.83 1.65 19.45
N ALA A 96 -3.14 1.01 20.39
CA ALA A 96 -3.75 0.33 21.53
C ALA A 96 -4.38 1.32 22.52
N ASP A 97 -3.71 2.43 22.81
CA ASP A 97 -4.13 3.44 23.78
C ASP A 97 -5.31 4.29 23.33
N GLN A 98 -5.65 4.32 22.03
CA GLN A 98 -6.78 5.10 21.53
C GLN A 98 -8.17 4.49 21.85
N HIS A 99 -8.24 3.43 22.68
CA HIS A 99 -9.47 2.85 23.26
C HIS A 99 -10.58 2.47 22.25
N GLN A 100 -10.24 2.26 20.98
CA GLN A 100 -11.18 1.95 19.88
C GLN A 100 -10.91 0.58 19.22
N LEU A 101 -10.12 -0.28 19.85
CA LEU A 101 -9.85 -1.62 19.34
C LEU A 101 -10.97 -2.59 19.72
N GLN A 102 -11.41 -3.37 18.75
CA GLN A 102 -12.30 -4.50 18.98
C GLN A 102 -11.56 -5.60 19.78
N PRO A 103 -12.25 -6.49 20.51
CA PRO A 103 -11.59 -7.55 21.29
C PRO A 103 -10.65 -8.44 20.46
N GLY A 104 -10.99 -8.69 19.19
CA GLY A 104 -10.11 -9.40 18.26
C GLY A 104 -8.87 -8.60 17.86
N GLU A 105 -8.99 -7.30 17.67
CA GLU A 105 -7.88 -6.40 17.35
C GLU A 105 -6.89 -6.30 18.52
N THR A 106 -7.41 -6.17 19.74
CA THR A 106 -6.60 -6.16 20.96
C THR A 106 -5.83 -7.47 21.12
N ARG A 107 -6.46 -8.62 20.83
CA ARG A 107 -5.81 -9.93 20.89
C ARG A 107 -4.62 -10.04 19.94
N VAL A 108 -4.74 -9.52 18.72
CA VAL A 108 -3.63 -9.56 17.76
C VAL A 108 -2.41 -8.82 18.32
N LEU A 109 -2.60 -7.61 18.85
CA LEU A 109 -1.49 -6.83 19.43
C LEU A 109 -0.93 -7.48 20.70
N SER A 110 -1.77 -8.05 21.57
CA SER A 110 -1.30 -8.71 22.79
C SER A 110 -0.47 -9.96 22.47
N GLU A 111 -0.95 -10.81 21.55
CA GLU A 111 -0.21 -12.01 21.15
C GLU A 111 1.07 -11.67 20.37
N ALA A 112 1.08 -10.58 19.59
CA ALA A 112 2.29 -10.08 18.93
C ALA A 112 3.34 -9.67 19.98
N ARG A 113 2.93 -8.96 21.02
CA ARG A 113 3.80 -8.55 22.14
C ARG A 113 4.36 -9.75 22.90
N GLU A 114 3.53 -10.78 23.16
CA GLU A 114 3.97 -12.04 23.78
C GLU A 114 4.98 -12.79 22.92
N ALA A 115 4.84 -12.72 21.59
CA ALA A 115 5.81 -13.28 20.65
C ALA A 115 7.10 -12.45 20.50
N GLY A 116 7.25 -11.34 21.24
CA GLY A 116 8.44 -10.51 21.21
C GLY A 116 8.39 -9.34 20.23
N LEU A 117 7.24 -9.03 19.64
CA LEU A 117 7.00 -7.80 18.86
C LEU A 117 6.38 -6.74 19.77
N LYS A 118 7.16 -6.22 20.70
CA LYS A 118 6.65 -5.48 21.86
C LYS A 118 6.25 -4.05 21.54
N HIS A 119 7.14 -3.33 20.87
CA HIS A 119 6.94 -1.96 20.44
C HIS A 119 7.15 -1.88 18.94
N GLY A 120 6.27 -1.20 18.22
CA GLY A 120 6.38 -1.15 16.77
C GLY A 120 5.90 0.15 16.14
N VAL A 121 6.43 0.38 14.94
CA VAL A 121 6.12 1.48 14.04
C VAL A 121 5.69 0.89 12.72
N THR A 122 4.58 1.38 12.18
CA THR A 122 4.19 1.07 10.80
C THR A 122 4.20 2.33 9.96
N VAL A 123 4.85 2.25 8.81
CA VAL A 123 4.98 3.30 7.81
C VAL A 123 4.11 2.94 6.60
N PRO A 124 3.04 3.71 6.32
CA PRO A 124 2.28 3.56 5.09
C PRO A 124 3.08 4.12 3.90
N LEU A 125 3.23 3.33 2.84
CA LEU A 125 4.00 3.65 1.64
C LEU A 125 3.06 3.68 0.43
N PHE A 126 2.67 4.88 0.05
CA PHE A 126 1.78 5.11 -1.09
C PHE A 126 2.58 5.14 -2.39
N GLY A 127 2.09 4.40 -3.39
CA GLY A 127 2.62 4.35 -4.74
C GLY A 127 1.60 4.80 -5.79
N PRO A 128 2.02 4.89 -7.06
CA PRO A 128 1.14 5.24 -8.17
C PRO A 128 -0.09 4.32 -8.28
N PHE A 129 -1.17 4.83 -8.88
CA PHE A 129 -2.41 4.08 -9.13
C PHE A 129 -3.10 3.54 -7.86
N GLY A 130 -3.01 4.29 -6.76
CA GLY A 130 -3.61 3.90 -5.48
C GLY A 130 -2.96 2.68 -4.84
N ARG A 131 -1.71 2.36 -5.23
CA ARG A 131 -0.95 1.29 -4.57
C ARG A 131 -0.61 1.70 -3.14
N LEU A 132 -0.78 0.77 -2.21
CA LEU A 132 -0.39 0.91 -0.82
C LEU A 132 0.44 -0.30 -0.41
N SER A 133 1.63 -0.01 0.07
CA SER A 133 2.51 -0.96 0.75
C SER A 133 2.76 -0.48 2.18
N VAL A 134 3.32 -1.35 3.01
CA VAL A 134 3.66 -1.02 4.39
C VAL A 134 5.03 -1.54 4.72
N VAL A 135 5.76 -0.82 5.56
CA VAL A 135 6.87 -1.37 6.35
C VAL A 135 6.47 -1.28 7.81
N SER A 136 6.60 -2.39 8.53
CA SER A 136 6.44 -2.46 9.96
C SER A 136 7.77 -2.81 10.60
N PHE A 137 8.22 -1.98 11.53
CA PHE A 137 9.39 -2.20 12.36
C PHE A 137 8.91 -2.52 13.78
N ALA A 138 9.51 -3.53 14.40
CA ALA A 138 9.20 -3.95 15.75
C ALA A 138 10.49 -4.19 16.54
N SER A 139 10.40 -3.93 17.84
CA SER A 139 11.44 -4.15 18.82
C SER A 139 11.03 -5.25 19.79
N SER A 140 12.01 -6.06 20.19
CA SER A 140 11.85 -7.07 21.24
C SER A 140 12.20 -6.55 22.64
N PHE A 141 12.73 -5.33 22.73
CA PHE A 141 13.12 -4.69 24.00
C PHE A 141 11.92 -3.97 24.63
N ASP A 142 11.77 -4.07 25.95
CA ASP A 142 10.65 -3.42 26.68
C ASP A 142 10.82 -1.91 26.85
N ASP A 143 12.06 -1.41 26.76
CA ASP A 143 12.43 0.00 26.89
C ASP A 143 12.62 0.70 25.54
N ALA A 144 12.21 0.05 24.45
CA ALA A 144 12.29 0.63 23.12
C ALA A 144 11.42 1.89 23.02
N ASP A 145 12.01 2.97 22.50
CA ASP A 145 11.32 4.23 22.24
C ASP A 145 11.13 4.42 20.72
N PRO A 146 10.03 3.90 20.15
CA PRO A 146 9.75 4.05 18.72
C PRO A 146 9.42 5.50 18.34
N GLU A 147 8.98 6.34 19.28
CA GLU A 147 8.63 7.72 19.01
C GLU A 147 9.88 8.54 18.65
N HIS A 148 10.94 8.40 19.44
CA HIS A 148 12.19 9.11 19.21
C HIS A 148 12.95 8.62 17.95
N ARG A 149 12.63 7.41 17.45
CA ARG A 149 13.20 6.84 16.21
C ARG A 149 12.31 6.98 14.98
N LEU A 150 11.09 7.51 15.15
CA LEU A 150 10.04 7.52 14.13
C LEU A 150 10.48 8.12 12.79
N SER A 151 11.10 9.31 12.83
CA SER A 151 11.55 10.02 11.62
C SER A 151 12.64 9.26 10.87
N HIS A 152 13.54 8.59 11.60
CA HIS A 152 14.62 7.80 11.01
C HIS A 152 14.07 6.53 10.36
N LEU A 153 13.21 5.78 11.07
CA LEU A 153 12.57 4.58 10.53
C LEU A 153 11.68 4.89 9.32
N ASN A 154 10.98 6.03 9.35
CA ASN A 154 10.22 6.52 8.20
C ASN A 154 11.11 6.76 6.98
N ALA A 155 12.26 7.43 7.17
CA ALA A 155 13.20 7.68 6.08
C ALA A 155 13.77 6.38 5.49
N LEU A 156 14.14 5.42 6.34
CA LEU A 156 14.60 4.10 5.91
C LEU A 156 13.52 3.36 5.11
N ALA A 157 12.27 3.36 5.57
CA ALA A 157 11.16 2.71 4.88
C ALA A 157 10.90 3.28 3.49
N TRP A 158 10.89 4.61 3.35
CA TRP A 158 10.68 5.27 2.05
C TRP A 158 11.84 5.02 1.10
N GLN A 159 13.09 5.10 1.58
CA GLN A 159 14.26 4.81 0.76
C GLN A 159 14.28 3.34 0.32
N PHE A 160 13.97 2.41 1.22
CA PHE A 160 13.81 0.99 0.87
C PHE A 160 12.74 0.80 -0.20
N HIS A 161 11.56 1.41 -0.03
CA HIS A 161 10.45 1.26 -0.98
C HIS A 161 10.81 1.79 -2.37
N HIS A 162 11.54 2.90 -2.43
CA HIS A 162 12.02 3.47 -3.67
C HIS A 162 13.02 2.54 -4.38
N ALA A 163 14.06 2.08 -3.67
CA ALA A 163 15.04 1.15 -4.23
C ALA A 163 14.40 -0.19 -4.66
N LEU A 164 13.42 -0.69 -3.89
CA LEU A 164 12.68 -1.90 -4.20
C LEU A 164 11.94 -1.77 -5.55
N ALA A 165 11.33 -0.61 -5.81
CA ALA A 165 10.62 -0.34 -7.05
C ALA A 165 11.56 -0.30 -8.28
N GLU A 166 12.85 0.04 -8.08
CA GLU A 166 13.86 -0.03 -9.15
C GLU A 166 14.34 -1.46 -9.42
N ILE A 167 14.50 -2.29 -8.38
CA ILE A 167 15.01 -3.66 -8.51
C ILE A 167 13.94 -4.61 -9.07
N ALA A 168 12.75 -4.56 -8.47
CA ALA A 168 11.60 -5.30 -8.93
C ALA A 168 10.52 -4.26 -9.25
N PRO A 169 10.59 -3.65 -10.45
CA PRO A 169 9.44 -2.91 -10.95
C PRO A 169 8.30 -3.91 -10.95
N LEU A 170 7.41 -3.78 -9.95
CA LEU A 170 6.23 -4.61 -9.79
C LEU A 170 5.56 -4.62 -11.15
N SER A 171 5.67 -5.76 -11.84
CA SER A 171 5.66 -5.80 -13.29
C SER A 171 4.59 -4.86 -13.83
N GLU A 172 4.98 -3.97 -14.73
CA GLU A 172 4.06 -3.28 -15.63
C GLU A 172 3.19 -4.29 -16.44
N GLY A 173 3.42 -5.59 -16.26
CA GLY A 173 2.67 -6.76 -16.71
C GLY A 173 1.22 -6.90 -16.22
N ARG A 174 0.59 -5.85 -15.69
CA ARG A 174 -0.86 -5.70 -15.84
C ARG A 174 -1.16 -4.45 -16.61
N CYS A 175 -1.08 -4.56 -17.93
CA CYS A 175 -1.70 -3.63 -18.85
C CYS A 175 -1.46 -2.16 -18.46
N GLN A 176 -0.22 -1.67 -18.61
CA GLN A 176 -0.10 -0.44 -19.38
C GLN A 176 -0.55 -0.73 -20.83
N ILE A 177 -1.81 -1.14 -21.03
CA ILE A 177 -2.52 -0.56 -22.13
C ILE A 177 -2.46 0.90 -21.75
N GLN A 178 -1.63 1.68 -22.43
CA GLN A 178 -1.76 3.12 -22.45
C GLN A 178 -3.19 3.38 -22.95
N VAL A 179 -4.17 3.31 -22.06
CA VAL A 179 -5.54 3.65 -22.35
C VAL A 179 -5.51 5.17 -22.45
N ALA A 180 -5.11 5.63 -23.63
CA ALA A 180 -5.09 7.02 -23.98
C ALA A 180 -6.54 7.45 -24.20
N LEU A 181 -7.14 7.91 -23.11
CA LEU A 181 -8.37 8.68 -23.20
C LEU A 181 -8.03 10.03 -23.84
N SER A 182 -8.80 10.41 -24.85
CA SER A 182 -8.77 11.76 -25.39
C SER A 182 -9.24 12.74 -24.31
N GLU A 183 -8.82 14.01 -24.42
CA GLU A 183 -9.27 15.05 -23.49
C GLU A 183 -10.80 15.15 -23.41
N ARG A 184 -11.50 14.98 -24.54
CA ARG A 184 -12.98 14.95 -24.56
C ARG A 184 -13.58 13.76 -23.82
N GLU A 185 -12.94 12.59 -23.88
CA GLU A 185 -13.37 11.43 -23.10
C GLU A 185 -13.16 11.67 -21.59
N LYS A 186 -12.02 12.27 -21.20
CA LYS A 186 -11.74 12.65 -19.81
C LYS A 186 -12.72 13.70 -19.30
N ASP A 187 -12.99 14.75 -20.07
CA ASP A 187 -13.95 15.80 -19.73
C ASP A 187 -15.34 15.22 -19.46
N CYS A 188 -15.82 14.33 -20.34
CA CYS A 188 -17.10 13.67 -20.15
C CYS A 188 -17.10 12.84 -18.86
N LEU A 189 -16.06 12.03 -18.62
CA LEU A 189 -15.95 11.19 -17.42
C LEU A 189 -15.87 11.99 -16.12
N ARG A 190 -15.14 13.12 -16.08
CA ARG A 190 -15.10 14.03 -14.92
C ARG A 190 -16.48 14.57 -14.57
N TRP A 191 -17.31 14.90 -15.57
CA TRP A 191 -18.68 15.31 -15.27
C TRP A 191 -19.58 14.13 -14.86
N VAL A 192 -19.34 12.91 -15.37
CA VAL A 192 -20.02 11.72 -14.86
C VAL A 192 -19.67 11.46 -13.39
N GLU A 193 -18.41 11.65 -13.00
CA GLU A 193 -17.96 11.57 -11.60
C GLU A 193 -18.72 12.54 -10.70
N GLN A 194 -19.00 13.76 -11.18
CA GLN A 194 -19.83 14.76 -10.50
C GLN A 194 -21.34 14.47 -10.56
N GLY A 195 -21.75 13.30 -11.06
CA GLY A 195 -23.14 12.86 -11.12
C GLY A 195 -23.96 13.46 -12.27
N LYS A 196 -23.33 14.05 -13.29
CA LYS A 196 -24.05 14.70 -14.39
C LYS A 196 -24.60 13.71 -15.42
N SER A 197 -25.84 13.97 -15.86
CA SER A 197 -26.47 13.28 -16.98
C SER A 197 -25.83 13.67 -18.32
N SER A 198 -25.97 12.83 -19.35
CA SER A 198 -25.38 13.11 -20.67
C SER A 198 -25.90 14.42 -21.27
N TRP A 199 -27.15 14.78 -20.98
CA TRP A 199 -27.75 16.05 -21.36
C TRP A 199 -27.07 17.24 -20.66
N GLU A 200 -26.94 17.21 -19.33
CA GLU A 200 -26.24 18.27 -18.57
C GLU A 200 -24.79 18.44 -19.03
N ILE A 201 -24.09 17.33 -19.29
CA ILE A 201 -22.72 17.36 -19.82
C ILE A 201 -22.68 18.03 -21.19
N GLY A 202 -23.65 17.76 -22.05
CA GLY A 202 -23.78 18.41 -23.35
C GLY A 202 -23.93 19.93 -23.24
N VAL A 203 -24.77 20.37 -22.30
CA VAL A 203 -24.95 21.80 -21.96
C VAL A 203 -23.62 22.42 -21.47
N ILE A 204 -22.92 21.75 -20.55
CA ILE A 204 -21.67 22.24 -19.95
C ILE A 204 -20.55 22.31 -21.00
N LEU A 205 -20.37 21.27 -21.81
CA LEU A 205 -19.30 21.17 -22.79
C LEU A 205 -19.65 21.79 -24.16
N LYS A 206 -20.85 22.37 -24.30
CA LYS A 206 -21.41 22.96 -25.52
C LYS A 206 -21.39 21.99 -26.72
N VAL A 207 -21.83 20.75 -26.48
CA VAL A 207 -21.97 19.69 -27.50
C VAL A 207 -23.32 19.00 -27.37
N SER A 208 -23.71 18.22 -28.38
CA SER A 208 -24.96 17.44 -28.29
C SER A 208 -24.84 16.29 -27.28
N GLU A 209 -25.97 15.89 -26.68
CA GLU A 209 -26.05 14.69 -25.83
C GLU A 209 -25.52 13.44 -26.55
N ASN A 210 -25.80 13.31 -27.85
CA ASN A 210 -25.29 12.22 -28.68
C ASN A 210 -23.76 12.22 -28.76
N THR A 211 -23.13 13.40 -28.85
CA THR A 211 -21.67 13.55 -28.83
C THR A 211 -21.08 13.11 -27.50
N VAL A 212 -21.72 13.46 -26.37
CA VAL A 212 -21.31 12.99 -25.04
C VAL A 212 -21.40 11.46 -24.95
N ASN A 213 -22.54 10.89 -25.37
CA ASN A 213 -22.74 9.44 -25.36
C ASN A 213 -21.72 8.71 -26.25
N PHE A 214 -21.30 9.31 -27.37
CA PHE A 214 -20.22 8.79 -28.22
C PHE A 214 -18.88 8.74 -27.48
N HIS A 215 -18.46 9.84 -26.83
CA HIS A 215 -17.22 9.85 -26.04
C HIS A 215 -17.26 8.86 -24.87
N LEU A 216 -18.38 8.78 -24.14
CA LEU A 216 -18.53 7.82 -23.04
C LEU A 216 -18.47 6.36 -23.53
N LYS A 217 -19.07 6.04 -24.68
CA LYS A 217 -18.97 4.69 -25.28
C LYS A 217 -17.53 4.35 -25.68
N ASN A 218 -16.79 5.30 -26.26
CA ASN A 218 -15.39 5.09 -26.60
C ASN A 218 -14.53 4.89 -25.35
N ALA A 219 -14.74 5.70 -24.31
CA ALA A 219 -14.06 5.53 -23.03
C ALA A 219 -14.36 4.16 -22.40
N MET A 220 -15.63 3.74 -22.38
CA MET A 220 -16.04 2.42 -21.87
C MET A 220 -15.39 1.27 -22.63
N ARG A 221 -15.31 1.37 -23.96
CA ARG A 221 -14.62 0.38 -24.81
C ARG A 221 -13.12 0.33 -24.50
N LYS A 222 -12.46 1.49 -24.44
CA LYS A 222 -11.02 1.58 -24.15
C LYS A 222 -10.68 1.07 -22.74
N LEU A 223 -11.57 1.26 -21.78
CA LEU A 223 -11.43 0.79 -20.41
C LEU A 223 -12.05 -0.59 -20.18
N GLU A 224 -12.57 -1.28 -21.21
CA GLU A 224 -13.19 -2.60 -21.08
C GLU A 224 -14.24 -2.66 -19.95
N THR A 225 -15.16 -1.70 -19.95
CA THR A 225 -16.24 -1.60 -18.96
C THR A 225 -17.60 -1.62 -19.63
N ASN A 226 -18.58 -2.18 -18.93
CA ASN A 226 -19.96 -2.35 -19.43
C ASN A 226 -20.94 -1.33 -18.83
N SER A 227 -20.47 -0.42 -17.97
CA SER A 227 -21.30 0.58 -17.30
C SER A 227 -20.52 1.88 -17.15
N ARG A 228 -21.19 3.03 -17.29
CA ARG A 228 -20.58 4.34 -17.10
C ARG A 228 -19.99 4.52 -15.70
N THR A 229 -20.65 3.98 -14.68
CA THR A 229 -20.17 4.05 -13.30
C THR A 229 -18.91 3.22 -13.11
N HIS A 230 -18.89 2.01 -13.67
CA HIS A 230 -17.68 1.17 -13.66
C HIS A 230 -16.54 1.84 -14.45
N CYS A 231 -16.85 2.48 -15.58
CA CYS A 231 -15.89 3.24 -16.38
C CYS A 231 -15.23 4.36 -15.58
N VAL A 232 -16.02 5.19 -14.87
CA VAL A 232 -15.51 6.25 -13.99
C VAL A 232 -14.65 5.68 -12.87
N VAL A 233 -15.12 4.64 -12.16
CA VAL A 233 -14.35 4.01 -11.08
C VAL A 233 -13.01 3.46 -11.58
N LYS A 234 -12.99 2.82 -12.75
CA LYS A 234 -11.77 2.29 -13.37
C LYS A 234 -10.84 3.42 -13.82
N ALA A 235 -11.38 4.50 -14.38
CA ALA A 235 -10.60 5.68 -14.78
C ALA A 235 -9.93 6.37 -13.57
N ILE A 236 -10.65 6.53 -12.45
CA ILE A 236 -10.10 7.08 -11.19
C ILE A 236 -8.97 6.18 -10.65
N ARG A 237 -9.20 4.87 -10.58
CA ARG A 237 -8.19 3.91 -10.09
C ARG A 237 -6.91 3.90 -10.93
N LEU A 238 -7.04 4.15 -12.23
CA LEU A 238 -5.91 4.26 -13.16
C LEU A 238 -5.33 5.69 -13.21
N GLY A 239 -5.83 6.65 -12.44
CA GLY A 239 -5.35 8.04 -12.45
C GLY A 239 -5.55 8.76 -13.79
N LEU A 240 -6.59 8.38 -14.55
CA LEU A 240 -6.85 8.93 -15.88
C LEU A 240 -7.74 10.18 -15.88
N ILE A 241 -8.48 10.44 -14.80
CA ILE A 241 -9.37 11.60 -14.63
C ILE A 241 -9.20 12.26 -13.28
#